data_AF-A0A3P7JBZ6-F1
#
_entry.id   AF-A0A3P7JBZ6-F1
#
_cell.length_a   1.000
_cell.length_b   1.000
_cell.length_c   1.000
_cell.angle_alpha   90.00
_cell.angle_beta   90.00
_cell.angle_gamma   90.00
#
_symmetry.space_group_name_H-M   'P 1'
#
loop_
_entity.id
_entity.type
_entity.pdbx_description
1 polymer ?
#
loop_
_entity_poly.entity_id
_entity_poly.type
_entity_poly.pdbx_seq_one_letter_code
_entity_poly.pdbx_strand_id
1 'polypeptide(L)'
;MLRDPLRLSLYTFTLAMISHALTLEFLQQIKSKNDWNFLRAVTEVEKVNSDSLTKLRGLVKFNDRLEEAMHSYTQLCITESDYHSLQCQEFLVCPSCANTAQLYHKCYHMKYHLLKKCEDKLEVIGTQHPEYSPERTVEAARKCRVWLNKVLSDYMDIWKKIQNLDH
;
A
#
# COMPACT_ATOMS: atom_id res chain seq x y z
N MET A 1 22.14 2.28 3.08
CA MET A 1 22.15 0.82 3.34
C MET A 1 21.01 0.51 4.30
N LEU A 2 20.16 -0.47 3.98
CA LEU A 2 18.94 -0.83 4.73
C LEU A 2 19.33 -1.37 6.12
N ARG A 3 19.47 -0.49 7.12
CA ARG A 3 19.74 -0.86 8.52
C ARG A 3 18.47 -1.26 9.28
N ASP A 4 17.31 -0.88 8.75
CA ASP A 4 16.00 -1.21 9.31
C ASP A 4 15.48 -2.51 8.66
N PRO A 5 15.29 -3.60 9.43
CA PRO A 5 14.77 -4.88 8.92
C PRO A 5 13.41 -4.75 8.26
N LEU A 6 12.50 -3.94 8.80
CA LEU A 6 11.17 -3.76 8.23
C LEU A 6 11.25 -3.06 6.87
N ARG A 7 12.12 -2.06 6.76
CA ARG A 7 12.35 -1.37 5.48
C ARG A 7 12.92 -2.31 4.42
N LEU A 8 13.79 -3.25 4.81
CA LEU A 8 14.29 -4.30 3.90
C LEU A 8 13.17 -5.23 3.45
N SER A 9 12.31 -5.67 4.37
CA SER A 9 11.16 -6.51 4.04
C SER A 9 10.16 -5.80 3.12
N LEU A 10 9.86 -4.54 3.37
CA LEU A 10 9.03 -3.73 2.47
C LEU A 10 9.68 -3.55 1.09
N TYR A 11 11.00 -3.41 1.02
CA TYR A 11 11.73 -3.36 -0.26
C TYR A 11 11.58 -4.67 -1.04
N THR A 12 11.86 -5.81 -0.41
CA THR A 12 11.70 -7.13 -1.03
C THR A 12 10.26 -7.37 -1.49
N PHE A 13 9.28 -6.99 -0.65
CA PHE A 13 7.87 -7.07 -0.99
C PHE A 13 7.54 -6.20 -2.22
N THR A 14 8.01 -4.95 -2.24
CA THR A 14 7.80 -4.04 -3.37
C THR A 14 8.40 -4.57 -4.67
N LEU A 15 9.62 -5.13 -4.64
CA LEU A 15 10.25 -5.73 -5.83
C LEU A 15 9.43 -6.88 -6.42
N ALA A 16 8.80 -7.68 -5.56
CA ALA A 16 7.93 -8.75 -5.99
C ALA A 16 6.60 -8.22 -6.54
N MET A 17 6.04 -7.17 -5.93
CA MET A 17 4.84 -6.51 -6.45
C MET A 17 5.06 -5.88 -7.83
N ILE A 18 6.26 -5.35 -8.12
CA ILE A 18 6.61 -4.87 -9.47
C ILE A 18 6.54 -5.99 -10.50
N SER A 19 7.04 -7.18 -10.17
CA SER A 19 6.94 -8.31 -11.08
C SER A 19 5.54 -8.88 -11.20
N HIS A 20 4.77 -8.84 -10.11
CA HIS A 20 3.37 -9.24 -10.11
C HIS A 20 2.49 -8.30 -10.94
N ALA A 21 2.80 -7.00 -10.96
CA ALA A 21 2.11 -6.02 -11.80
C ALA A 21 2.25 -6.32 -13.30
N LEU A 22 3.31 -7.05 -13.71
CA LEU A 22 3.45 -7.51 -15.08
C LEU A 22 2.72 -8.83 -15.34
N THR A 23 2.80 -9.80 -14.41
CA THR A 23 2.13 -11.10 -14.56
C THR A 23 1.42 -11.55 -13.27
N LEU A 24 0.13 -11.85 -13.41
CA LEU A 24 -0.71 -12.32 -12.30
C LEU A 24 -0.24 -13.66 -11.71
N GLU A 25 0.51 -14.44 -12.48
CA GLU A 25 1.05 -15.75 -12.07
C GLU A 25 2.35 -15.63 -11.24
N PHE A 26 3.02 -14.47 -11.23
CA PHE A 26 4.34 -14.33 -10.60
C PHE A 26 4.34 -14.72 -9.13
N LEU A 27 3.33 -14.29 -8.36
CA LEU A 27 3.23 -14.65 -6.94
C LEU A 27 2.96 -16.14 -6.72
N GLN A 28 2.23 -16.79 -7.62
CA GLN A 28 2.01 -18.24 -7.57
C GLN A 28 3.31 -18.99 -7.84
N GLN A 29 4.13 -18.50 -8.79
CA GLN A 29 5.45 -19.05 -9.09
C GLN A 29 6.44 -18.86 -7.95
N ILE A 30 6.43 -17.73 -7.25
CA ILE A 30 7.27 -17.57 -6.06
C ILE A 30 6.87 -18.56 -4.96
N LYS A 31 5.56 -18.68 -4.70
CA LYS A 31 5.04 -19.63 -3.70
C LYS A 31 5.42 -21.07 -4.03
N SER A 32 5.33 -21.47 -5.31
CA SER A 32 5.71 -22.83 -5.73
C SER A 32 7.22 -23.07 -5.66
N LYS A 33 8.05 -22.04 -5.88
CA LYS A 33 9.52 -22.10 -5.75
C LYS A 33 10.02 -22.00 -4.31
N ASN A 34 9.14 -21.74 -3.35
CA ASN A 34 9.44 -21.61 -1.93
C ASN A 34 10.56 -20.58 -1.65
N ASP A 35 10.48 -19.40 -2.26
CA ASP A 35 11.44 -18.32 -2.00
C ASP A 35 11.25 -17.76 -0.59
N TRP A 36 12.05 -18.29 0.34
CA TRP A 36 12.01 -17.94 1.75
C TRP A 36 12.22 -16.45 2.03
N ASN A 37 13.02 -15.76 1.20
CA ASN A 37 13.26 -14.32 1.39
C ASN A 37 11.99 -13.52 1.12
N PHE A 38 11.27 -13.88 0.06
CA PHE A 38 10.00 -13.25 -0.26
C PHE A 38 8.91 -13.60 0.76
N LEU A 39 8.75 -14.88 1.10
CA LEU A 39 7.71 -15.33 2.05
C LEU A 39 7.89 -14.67 3.43
N ARG A 40 9.12 -14.54 3.89
CA ARG A 40 9.45 -13.80 5.11
C ARG A 40 9.09 -12.31 4.98
N ALA A 41 9.49 -11.66 3.90
CA ALA A 41 9.19 -10.24 3.68
C ALA A 41 7.68 -9.95 3.65
N VAL A 42 6.90 -10.79 2.97
CA VAL A 42 5.42 -10.73 2.97
C VAL A 42 4.88 -10.83 4.38
N THR A 43 5.33 -11.84 5.13
CA THR A 43 4.87 -12.10 6.50
C THR A 43 5.15 -10.91 7.42
N GLU A 44 6.35 -10.33 7.34
CA GLU A 44 6.74 -9.18 8.17
C GLU A 44 5.91 -7.93 7.83
N VAL A 45 5.72 -7.63 6.55
CA VAL A 45 4.90 -6.48 6.09
C VAL A 45 3.42 -6.68 6.47
N GLU A 46 2.87 -7.86 6.26
CA GLU A 46 1.48 -8.19 6.62
C GLU A 46 1.26 -8.09 8.12
N LYS A 47 2.22 -8.58 8.92
CA LYS A 47 2.15 -8.48 10.37
C LYS A 47 2.07 -7.02 10.84
N VAL A 48 3.01 -6.17 10.41
CA VAL A 48 3.00 -4.75 10.81
C VAL A 48 1.73 -4.05 10.37
N ASN A 49 1.23 -4.37 9.17
CA ASN A 49 0.00 -3.79 8.67
C ASN A 49 -1.25 -4.27 9.45
N SER A 50 -1.30 -5.56 9.82
CA SER A 50 -2.35 -6.14 10.67
C SER A 50 -2.33 -5.56 12.08
N ASP A 51 -1.14 -5.42 12.68
CA ASP A 51 -0.96 -4.80 13.99
C ASP A 51 -1.44 -3.33 13.97
N SER A 52 -1.13 -2.62 12.88
CA SER A 52 -1.58 -1.24 12.65
C SER A 52 -3.11 -1.12 12.55
N LEU A 53 -3.75 -2.02 11.78
CA LEU A 53 -5.21 -2.09 11.68
C LEU A 53 -5.88 -2.37 13.03
N THR A 54 -5.29 -3.29 13.80
CA THR A 54 -5.77 -3.66 15.14
C THR A 54 -5.68 -2.46 16.09
N LYS A 55 -4.56 -1.74 16.08
CA LYS A 55 -4.40 -0.52 16.88
C LYS A 55 -5.43 0.54 16.51
N LEU A 56 -5.61 0.83 15.22
CA LEU A 56 -6.56 1.85 14.75
C LEU A 56 -8.01 1.50 15.14
N ARG A 57 -8.41 0.23 15.03
CA ARG A 57 -9.72 -0.25 15.52
C ARG A 57 -9.88 -0.11 17.03
N GLY A 58 -8.80 -0.19 17.79
CA GLY A 58 -8.81 0.06 19.23
C GLY A 58 -8.99 1.53 19.61
N LEU A 59 -8.62 2.46 18.72
CA LEU A 59 -8.72 3.92 18.95
C LEU A 59 -10.10 4.48 18.60
N VAL A 60 -10.73 3.96 17.53
CA VAL A 60 -12.02 4.44 17.05
C VAL A 60 -12.91 3.25 16.71
N LYS A 61 -14.10 3.22 17.30
CA LYS A 61 -15.17 2.34 16.87
C LYS A 61 -15.92 3.00 15.70
N PHE A 62 -15.58 2.59 14.48
CA PHE A 62 -16.32 3.02 13.30
C PHE A 62 -17.75 2.49 13.35
N ASN A 63 -18.69 3.23 12.75
CA ASN A 63 -20.01 2.68 12.50
C ASN A 63 -19.90 1.63 11.38
N ASP A 64 -20.78 0.63 11.39
CA ASP A 64 -20.68 -0.53 10.49
C ASP A 64 -20.71 -0.13 9.01
N ARG A 65 -21.53 0.87 8.65
CA ARG A 65 -21.65 1.36 7.26
C ARG A 65 -20.37 2.03 6.77
N LEU A 66 -19.71 2.82 7.62
CA LEU A 66 -18.44 3.48 7.31
C LEU A 66 -17.32 2.45 7.17
N GLU A 67 -17.28 1.46 8.06
CA GLU A 67 -16.29 0.38 7.96
C GLU A 67 -16.49 -0.45 6.68
N GLU A 68 -17.73 -0.82 6.36
CA GLU A 68 -18.09 -1.51 5.12
C GLU A 68 -17.69 -0.68 3.88
N ALA A 69 -17.96 0.63 3.89
CA ALA A 69 -17.57 1.52 2.80
C ALA A 69 -16.03 1.59 2.66
N MET A 70 -15.30 1.70 3.77
CA MET A 70 -13.83 1.73 3.76
C MET A 70 -13.22 0.43 3.21
N HIS A 71 -13.88 -0.71 3.43
CA HIS A 71 -13.43 -2.01 2.89
C HIS A 71 -13.79 -2.20 1.44
N SER A 72 -14.98 -1.73 1.04
CA SER A 72 -15.54 -1.94 -0.30
C SER A 72 -14.95 -1.03 -1.36
N TYR A 73 -14.73 0.25 -1.02
CA TYR A 73 -14.19 1.23 -1.95
C TYR A 73 -12.68 1.40 -1.73
N THR A 74 -11.93 1.56 -2.81
CA THR A 74 -10.47 1.76 -2.79
C THR A 74 -10.06 3.22 -2.74
N GLN A 75 -11.01 4.15 -2.64
CA GLN A 75 -10.75 5.57 -2.54
C GLN A 75 -11.51 6.16 -1.35
N LEU A 76 -10.83 7.03 -0.61
CA LEU A 76 -11.39 7.79 0.49
C LEU A 76 -10.80 9.19 0.47
N CYS A 77 -11.67 10.19 0.59
CA CYS A 77 -11.28 11.59 0.72
C CYS A 77 -11.94 12.19 1.98
N ILE A 78 -11.27 13.20 2.55
CA ILE A 78 -11.87 14.06 3.59
C ILE A 78 -12.14 15.40 2.92
N THR A 79 -13.35 15.91 3.11
CA THR A 79 -13.79 17.22 2.60
C THR A 79 -14.44 17.99 3.75
N GLU A 80 -14.30 19.31 3.73
CA GLU A 80 -15.02 20.24 4.61
C GLU A 80 -16.32 20.76 3.96
N SER A 81 -16.56 20.38 2.70
CA SER A 81 -17.70 20.81 1.88
C SER A 81 -18.53 19.62 1.44
N ASP A 82 -19.84 19.75 1.59
CA ASP A 82 -20.87 18.80 1.10
C ASP A 82 -21.08 18.91 -0.42
N TYR A 83 -20.37 19.83 -1.09
CA TYR A 83 -20.45 20.01 -2.54
C TYR A 83 -19.28 19.34 -3.24
N HIS A 84 -19.55 18.21 -3.89
CA HIS A 84 -18.61 17.54 -4.78
C HIS A 84 -19.30 16.93 -5.99
N SER A 85 -18.61 16.93 -7.13
CA SER A 85 -19.10 16.41 -8.41
C SER A 85 -19.02 14.87 -8.53
N LEU A 86 -18.76 14.16 -7.42
CA LEU A 86 -18.55 12.73 -7.40
C LEU A 86 -19.75 12.02 -6.76
N GLN A 87 -20.13 10.88 -7.34
CA GLN A 87 -21.05 9.96 -6.67
C GLN A 87 -20.26 9.20 -5.58
N CYS A 88 -20.50 9.53 -4.31
CA CYS A 88 -19.83 8.90 -3.18
C CYS A 88 -20.80 8.62 -2.03
N GLN A 89 -20.36 7.77 -1.09
CA GLN A 89 -21.02 7.63 0.20
C GLN A 89 -20.42 8.65 1.18
N GLU A 90 -21.28 9.45 1.81
CA GLU A 90 -20.88 10.51 2.71
C GLU A 90 -21.07 10.09 4.17
N PHE A 91 -20.08 10.41 5.01
CA PHE A 91 -20.09 10.11 6.43
C PHE A 91 -19.58 11.32 7.21
N LEU A 92 -20.42 11.85 8.09
CA LEU A 92 -20.02 12.91 9.01
C LEU A 92 -19.28 12.30 10.19
N VAL A 93 -18.02 12.72 10.37
CA VAL A 93 -17.14 12.27 11.45
C VAL A 93 -16.38 13.46 12.00
N CYS A 94 -15.99 13.40 13.28
CA CYS A 94 -15.10 14.42 13.84
C CYS A 94 -13.69 14.33 13.22
N PRO A 95 -12.86 15.39 13.32
CA PRO A 95 -11.53 15.40 12.70
C PRO A 95 -10.61 14.26 13.12
N SER A 96 -10.65 13.83 14.39
CA SER A 96 -9.84 12.71 14.88
C SER A 96 -10.29 11.38 14.24
N CYS A 97 -11.60 11.12 14.20
CA CYS A 97 -12.15 9.94 13.52
C CYS A 97 -11.86 9.94 12.01
N ALA A 98 -11.91 11.11 11.36
CA ALA A 98 -11.57 11.25 9.94
C ALA A 98 -10.11 10.86 9.66
N ASN A 99 -9.18 11.34 10.50
CA ASN A 99 -7.77 10.99 10.40
C ASN A 99 -7.52 9.49 10.62
N THR A 100 -8.15 8.91 11.65
CA THR A 100 -8.06 7.48 11.94
C THR A 100 -8.65 6.63 10.82
N ALA A 101 -9.79 7.04 10.24
CA ALA A 101 -10.42 6.40 9.08
C ALA A 101 -9.50 6.43 7.85
N GLN A 102 -8.85 7.56 7.57
CA GLN A 102 -7.87 7.65 6.48
C GLN A 102 -6.68 6.72 6.65
N LEU A 103 -6.12 6.64 7.87
CA LEU A 103 -5.01 5.72 8.15
C LEU A 103 -5.46 4.27 8.04
N TYR A 104 -6.63 3.95 8.58
CA TYR A 104 -7.23 2.63 8.54
C TYR A 104 -7.44 2.16 7.10
N HIS A 105 -8.09 3.00 6.27
CA HIS A 105 -8.32 2.72 4.86
C HIS A 105 -7.01 2.50 4.08
N LYS A 106 -5.99 3.33 4.30
CA LYS A 106 -4.66 3.16 3.67
C LYS A 106 -3.99 1.84 4.05
N CYS A 107 -4.10 1.43 5.31
CA CYS A 107 -3.60 0.14 5.77
C CYS A 107 -4.42 -1.03 5.17
N TYR A 108 -5.74 -0.93 5.16
CA TYR A 108 -6.61 -1.97 4.65
C TYR A 108 -6.31 -2.28 3.18
N HIS A 109 -6.21 -1.23 2.36
CA HIS A 109 -5.93 -1.35 0.93
C HIS A 109 -4.43 -1.30 0.59
N MET A 110 -3.53 -1.47 1.56
CA MET A 110 -2.08 -1.31 1.36
C MET A 110 -1.56 -2.10 0.15
N LYS A 111 -1.91 -3.40 0.06
CA LYS A 111 -1.44 -4.27 -1.03
C LYS A 111 -1.97 -3.83 -2.38
N TYR A 112 -3.25 -3.48 -2.44
CA TYR A 112 -3.89 -2.96 -3.67
C TYR A 112 -3.21 -1.67 -4.12
N HIS A 113 -3.03 -0.70 -3.21
CA HIS A 113 -2.38 0.56 -3.54
C HIS A 113 -0.91 0.38 -3.94
N LEU A 114 -0.19 -0.54 -3.32
CA LEU A 114 1.19 -0.84 -3.70
C LEU A 114 1.24 -1.46 -5.10
N LEU A 115 0.34 -2.40 -5.41
CA LEU A 115 0.23 -2.99 -6.74
C LEU A 115 -0.05 -1.91 -7.78
N LYS A 116 -1.05 -1.05 -7.53
CA LYS A 116 -1.41 0.03 -8.44
C LYS A 116 -0.25 1.01 -8.66
N LYS A 117 0.49 1.38 -7.62
CA LYS A 117 1.73 2.18 -7.74
C LYS A 117 2.78 1.49 -8.61
N CYS A 118 2.88 0.16 -8.56
CA CYS A 118 3.80 -0.59 -9.42
C CYS A 118 3.32 -0.60 -10.88
N GLU A 119 2.04 -0.85 -11.13
CA GLU A 119 1.43 -0.79 -12.46
C GLU A 119 1.64 0.58 -13.10
N ASP A 120 1.29 1.65 -12.40
CA ASP A 120 1.46 3.02 -12.89
C ASP A 120 2.94 3.32 -13.20
N LYS A 121 3.87 2.78 -12.40
CA LYS A 121 5.30 2.93 -12.65
C LYS A 121 5.77 2.21 -13.91
N LEU A 122 5.26 1.00 -14.15
CA LEU A 122 5.55 0.24 -15.37
C LEU A 122 4.96 0.92 -16.60
N GLU A 123 3.73 1.43 -16.51
CA GLU A 123 3.07 2.18 -17.57
C GLU A 123 3.85 3.44 -17.96
N VAL A 124 4.30 4.23 -16.97
CA VAL A 124 5.14 5.41 -17.21
C VAL A 124 6.43 5.04 -17.91
N ILE A 125 7.13 3.98 -17.48
CA ILE A 125 8.37 3.55 -18.13
C ILE A 125 8.10 3.04 -19.55
N GLY A 126 7.08 2.22 -19.75
CA GLY A 126 6.71 1.70 -21.07
C GLY A 126 6.31 2.79 -22.05
N THR A 127 5.66 3.85 -21.56
CA THR A 127 5.33 5.03 -22.38
C THR A 127 6.57 5.86 -22.73
N GLN A 128 7.51 6.01 -21.79
CA GLN A 128 8.76 6.75 -22.00
C GLN A 128 9.77 5.99 -22.87
N HIS A 129 9.71 4.65 -22.84
CA HIS A 129 10.61 3.75 -23.56
C HIS A 129 9.82 2.65 -24.28
N PRO A 130 9.12 2.96 -25.39
CA PRO A 130 8.30 2.00 -26.13
C PRO A 130 9.11 0.82 -26.70
N GLU A 131 10.43 0.97 -26.82
CA GLU A 131 11.36 -0.06 -27.28
C GLU A 131 11.71 -1.12 -26.22
N TYR A 132 11.30 -0.91 -24.95
CA TYR A 132 11.59 -1.87 -23.88
C TYR A 132 10.67 -3.07 -23.95
N SER A 133 11.25 -4.27 -23.82
CA SER A 133 10.47 -5.46 -23.53
C SER A 133 9.82 -5.34 -22.13
N PRO A 134 8.74 -6.09 -21.86
CA PRO A 134 8.14 -6.15 -20.53
C PRO A 134 9.13 -6.43 -19.40
N GLU A 135 10.06 -7.36 -19.60
CA GLU A 135 11.09 -7.74 -18.63
C GLU A 135 12.09 -6.60 -18.41
N ARG A 136 12.47 -5.89 -19.48
CA ARG A 136 13.35 -4.72 -19.41
C ARG A 136 12.68 -3.56 -18.67
N THR A 137 11.38 -3.38 -18.85
CA THR A 137 10.57 -2.38 -18.13
C THR A 137 10.51 -2.69 -16.63
N VAL A 138 10.29 -3.95 -16.25
CA VAL A 138 10.35 -4.40 -14.85
C VAL A 138 11.73 -4.17 -14.25
N GLU A 139 12.80 -4.53 -14.96
CA GLU A 139 14.16 -4.35 -14.47
C GLU A 139 14.53 -2.87 -14.30
N ALA A 140 14.08 -2.01 -15.20
CA ALA A 140 14.23 -0.56 -15.08
C ALA A 140 13.49 -0.02 -13.84
N ALA A 141 12.27 -0.49 -13.57
CA ALA A 141 11.51 -0.12 -12.38
C ALA A 141 12.22 -0.57 -11.08
N ARG A 142 12.72 -1.81 -11.03
CA ARG A 142 13.49 -2.36 -9.89
C ARG A 142 14.81 -1.62 -9.64
N LYS A 143 15.40 -1.01 -10.67
CA LYS A 143 16.60 -0.17 -10.56
C LYS A 143 16.30 1.30 -10.21
N CYS A 144 15.04 1.73 -10.22
CA CYS A 144 14.65 3.11 -9.94
C CYS A 144 14.68 3.42 -8.43
N ARG A 145 15.89 3.63 -7.89
CA ARG A 145 16.13 3.87 -6.46
C ARG A 145 15.35 5.07 -5.89
N VAL A 146 15.17 6.13 -6.68
CA VAL A 146 14.44 7.33 -6.24
C VAL A 146 12.97 7.00 -5.97
N TRP A 147 12.32 6.33 -6.92
CA TRP A 147 10.91 5.93 -6.78
C TRP A 147 10.74 4.89 -5.67
N LEU A 148 11.61 3.87 -5.62
CA LEU A 148 11.55 2.84 -4.57
C LEU A 148 11.69 3.48 -3.18
N ASN A 149 12.68 4.35 -2.97
CA ASN A 149 12.84 5.01 -1.67
C ASN A 149 11.66 5.88 -1.28
N LYS A 150 10.98 6.51 -2.25
CA LYS A 150 9.74 7.26 -1.99
C LYS A 150 8.64 6.31 -1.52
N VAL A 151 8.36 5.24 -2.26
CA VAL A 151 7.36 4.23 -1.88
C VAL A 151 7.63 3.66 -0.49
N LEU A 152 8.89 3.30 -0.20
CA LEU A 152 9.27 2.79 1.12
C LEU A 152 9.00 3.81 2.22
N SER A 153 9.36 5.07 2.00
CA SER A 153 9.21 6.12 3.02
C SER A 153 7.73 6.43 3.27
N ASP A 154 6.90 6.47 2.23
CA ASP A 154 5.45 6.67 2.36
C ASP A 154 4.81 5.66 3.35
N TYR A 155 5.10 4.37 3.21
CA TYR A 155 4.53 3.34 4.08
C TYR A 155 5.17 3.32 5.47
N MET A 156 6.49 3.51 5.56
CA MET A 156 7.16 3.61 6.87
C MET A 156 6.63 4.79 7.67
N ASP A 157 6.34 5.92 7.03
CA ASP A 157 5.77 7.10 7.67
C ASP A 157 4.32 6.86 8.12
N ILE A 158 3.52 6.11 7.34
CA ILE A 158 2.16 5.71 7.76
C ILE A 158 2.24 4.87 9.04
N TRP A 159 3.05 3.81 9.05
CA TRP A 159 3.15 2.94 10.24
C TRP A 159 3.73 3.68 11.44
N LYS A 160 4.73 4.54 11.23
CA LYS A 160 5.28 5.39 12.30
C LYS A 160 4.24 6.34 12.87
N LYS A 161 3.42 6.96 12.02
CA LYS A 161 2.30 7.81 12.48
C LYS A 161 1.33 7.02 13.36
N ILE A 162 0.94 5.81 12.93
CA ILE A 162 0.02 4.95 13.68
C ILE A 162 0.64 4.51 15.02
N GLN A 163 1.93 4.15 15.03
CA GLN A 163 2.65 3.80 16.26
C GLN A 163 2.67 4.95 17.27
N ASN A 164 2.73 6.20 16.80
CA ASN A 164 2.76 7.39 17.64
C ASN A 164 1.37 7.93 18.03
N LEU A 165 0.27 7.29 17.59
CA LEU A 165 -1.06 7.64 18.10
C LEU A 165 -1.16 7.15 19.55
N ASP A 166 -1.45 8.07 20.47
CA ASP A 166 -1.73 7.75 21.87
C ASP A 166 -3.14 7.15 22.02
N HIS A 167 -3.36 6.42 23.11
CA HIS A 167 -4.68 5.97 23.55
C HIS A 167 -5.45 7.08 24.25
#